data_AF-A0A3A1YCL4-F1
#
_entry.id   AF-A0A3A1YCL4-F1
#
_cell.length_a   1.000
_cell.length_b   1.000
_cell.length_c   1.000
_cell.angle_alpha   90.00
_cell.angle_beta   90.00
_cell.angle_gamma   90.00
#
_symmetry.space_group_name_H-M   'P 1'
#
loop_
_entity.id
_entity.type
_entity.pdbx_description
1 polymer ?
#
loop_
_entity_poly.entity_id
_entity_poly.type
_entity_poly.pdbx_seq_one_letter_code
_entity_poly.pdbx_strand_id
1 'polypeptide(L)'
;MEDIENLTVEQFAIEREKNRFLIMVKAHKRMAERVFALADLYGETKPDKVAQMEAAFALFDTAFSAIVERFGKGNVHSMSEEGNSLEFTSIESIQRTYDTAYANLSRAVKEVSGELDANRKGRFIPLSKTVHLKG
;
A
#
# COMPACT_ATOMS: atom_id res chain seq x y z
N MET A 1 -8.56 -0.87 -30.75
CA MET A 1 -8.27 0.24 -29.82
C MET A 1 -9.55 1.06 -29.87
N GLU A 2 -10.54 0.71 -29.04
CA GLU A 2 -11.89 1.29 -29.13
C GLU A 2 -11.87 2.74 -28.60
N ASP A 3 -12.61 3.59 -29.31
CA ASP A 3 -12.56 5.04 -29.25
C ASP A 3 -12.96 5.61 -27.89
N ILE A 4 -12.00 6.24 -27.21
CA ILE A 4 -12.20 6.96 -25.94
C ILE A 4 -13.06 8.23 -26.15
N GLU A 5 -13.24 8.67 -27.40
CA GLU A 5 -13.80 9.98 -27.74
C GLU A 5 -15.33 10.13 -27.55
N ASN A 6 -16.08 9.05 -27.31
CA ASN A 6 -17.54 9.09 -27.19
C ASN A 6 -18.11 8.54 -25.87
N LEU A 7 -17.30 8.39 -24.83
CA LEU A 7 -17.80 7.96 -23.52
C LEU A 7 -18.58 9.11 -22.85
N THR A 8 -19.79 8.83 -22.37
CA THR A 8 -20.50 9.77 -21.49
C THR A 8 -19.67 9.99 -20.20
N VAL A 9 -19.90 11.10 -19.51
CA VAL A 9 -19.19 11.42 -18.24
C VAL A 9 -19.28 10.27 -17.24
N GLU A 10 -20.42 9.59 -17.18
CA GLU A 10 -20.64 8.41 -16.34
C GLU A 10 -19.82 7.20 -16.79
N GLN A 11 -19.78 6.91 -18.10
CA GLN A 11 -18.98 5.81 -18.64
C GLN A 11 -17.47 6.03 -18.43
N PHE A 12 -17.00 7.27 -18.57
CA PHE A 12 -15.61 7.64 -18.27
C PHE A 12 -15.28 7.43 -16.78
N ALA A 13 -16.19 7.81 -15.87
CA ALA A 13 -16.00 7.60 -14.44
C ALA A 13 -15.92 6.10 -14.08
N ILE A 14 -16.78 5.28 -14.68
CA ILE A 14 -16.78 3.82 -14.51
C ILE A 14 -15.46 3.22 -15.02
N GLU A 15 -15.01 3.58 -16.22
CA GLU A 15 -13.76 3.05 -16.78
C GLU A 15 -12.52 3.52 -16.02
N ARG A 16 -12.53 4.75 -15.51
CA ARG A 16 -11.46 5.24 -14.62
C ARG A 16 -11.36 4.39 -13.35
N GLU A 17 -12.49 4.04 -12.74
CA GLU A 17 -12.52 3.29 -11.49
C GLU A 17 -12.15 1.81 -11.71
N LYS A 18 -12.58 1.21 -12.83
CA LYS A 18 -12.10 -0.12 -13.26
C LYS A 18 -10.59 -0.15 -13.45
N ASN A 19 -10.02 0.85 -14.15
CA ASN A 19 -8.58 0.95 -14.37
C ASN A 19 -7.80 1.09 -13.05
N ARG A 20 -8.31 1.88 -12.10
CA ARG A 20 -7.72 2.01 -10.76
C ARG A 20 -7.72 0.68 -10.02
N PHE A 21 -8.84 -0.03 -10.02
CA PHE A 21 -8.95 -1.35 -9.41
C PHE A 21 -7.95 -2.35 -10.03
N LEU A 22 -7.81 -2.38 -11.36
CA LEU A 22 -6.83 -3.22 -12.05
C LEU A 22 -5.38 -2.90 -11.65
N ILE A 23 -5.05 -1.62 -11.49
CA ILE A 23 -3.73 -1.19 -11.00
C ILE A 23 -3.50 -1.70 -9.57
N MET A 24 -4.51 -1.59 -8.70
CA MET A 24 -4.43 -2.08 -7.33
C MET A 24 -4.22 -3.60 -7.26
N VAL A 25 -4.97 -4.38 -8.04
CA VAL A 25 -4.81 -5.84 -8.11
C VAL A 25 -3.38 -6.22 -8.53
N LYS A 26 -2.84 -5.54 -9.55
CA LYS A 26 -1.45 -5.77 -10.00
C LYS A 26 -0.43 -5.38 -8.93
N ALA A 27 -0.64 -4.26 -8.23
CA ALA A 27 0.23 -3.82 -7.16
C ALA A 27 0.22 -4.79 -5.97
N HIS A 28 -0.96 -5.28 -5.58
CA HIS A 28 -1.13 -6.28 -4.54
C HIS A 28 -0.35 -7.56 -4.86
N LYS A 29 -0.53 -8.12 -6.06
CA LYS A 29 0.17 -9.33 -6.50
C LYS A 29 1.70 -9.17 -6.43
N ARG A 30 2.23 -8.06 -6.97
CA ARG A 30 3.68 -7.79 -6.93
C ARG A 30 4.21 -7.64 -5.51
N MET A 31 3.43 -7.03 -4.61
CA MET A 31 3.83 -6.90 -3.21
C MET A 31 3.83 -8.25 -2.50
N ALA A 32 2.81 -9.09 -2.72
CA ALA A 32 2.76 -10.45 -2.18
C ALA A 32 3.95 -11.30 -2.63
N GLU A 33 4.26 -11.30 -3.93
CA GLU A 33 5.43 -11.98 -4.50
C GLU A 33 6.74 -11.53 -3.80
N ARG A 34 6.87 -10.22 -3.54
CA ARG A 34 8.04 -9.67 -2.86
C ARG A 34 8.12 -10.08 -1.39
N VAL A 35 6.99 -10.13 -0.68
CA VAL A 35 6.92 -10.59 0.72
C VAL A 35 7.38 -12.03 0.84
N PHE A 36 6.85 -12.93 0.00
CA PHE A 36 7.24 -14.34 0.02
C PHE A 36 8.73 -14.53 -0.31
N ALA A 37 9.23 -13.86 -1.35
CA ALA A 37 10.65 -13.93 -1.69
C ALA A 37 11.57 -13.45 -0.54
N LEU A 38 11.17 -12.41 0.20
CA LEU A 38 11.93 -11.92 1.34
C LEU A 38 11.83 -12.84 2.56
N ALA A 39 10.67 -13.47 2.78
CA ALA A 39 10.50 -14.46 3.84
C ALA A 39 11.38 -15.69 3.58
N ASP A 40 11.40 -16.20 2.34
CA ASP A 40 12.25 -17.33 1.95
C ASP A 40 13.74 -16.99 2.11
N LEU A 41 14.15 -15.77 1.74
CA LEU A 41 15.55 -15.35 1.79
C LEU A 41 16.05 -15.02 3.20
N TYR A 42 15.21 -14.39 4.02
CA TYR A 42 15.61 -13.83 5.32
C TYR A 42 14.95 -14.48 6.53
N GLY A 43 14.08 -15.48 6.35
CA GLY A 43 13.34 -16.13 7.44
C GLY A 43 14.25 -16.67 8.55
N GLU A 44 15.37 -17.30 8.18
CA GLU A 44 16.34 -17.84 9.14
C GLU A 44 17.25 -16.77 9.76
N THR A 45 17.57 -15.71 9.01
CA THR A 45 18.58 -14.73 9.41
C THR A 45 18.01 -13.49 10.10
N LYS A 46 16.72 -13.18 9.86
CA LYS A 46 16.00 -12.04 10.43
C LYS A 46 14.55 -12.42 10.81
N PRO A 47 14.35 -13.49 11.61
CA PRO A 47 13.03 -14.05 11.88
C PRO A 47 12.04 -13.01 12.44
N ASP A 48 12.47 -12.16 13.36
CA ASP A 48 11.60 -11.13 13.96
C ASP A 48 11.13 -10.09 12.95
N LYS A 49 11.99 -9.69 12.02
CA LYS A 49 11.65 -8.70 10.98
C LYS A 49 10.74 -9.31 9.92
N VAL A 50 10.97 -10.58 9.57
CA VAL A 50 10.09 -11.32 8.65
C VAL A 50 8.71 -11.50 9.26
N ALA A 51 8.61 -11.89 10.54
CA ALA A 51 7.32 -12.01 11.23
C ALA A 51 6.54 -10.68 11.26
N GLN A 52 7.22 -9.55 11.49
CA GLN A 52 6.59 -8.21 11.43
C GLN A 52 6.12 -7.87 10.00
N MET A 53 6.90 -8.20 8.98
CA MET A 53 6.52 -8.02 7.58
C MET A 53 5.30 -8.89 7.22
N GLU A 54 5.26 -10.14 7.64
CA GLU A 54 4.12 -11.05 7.43
C GLU A 54 2.85 -10.56 8.14
N ALA A 55 2.96 -10.06 9.38
CA ALA A 55 1.85 -9.44 10.09
C ALA A 55 1.33 -8.18 9.36
N ALA A 56 2.24 -7.34 8.85
CA ALA A 56 1.85 -6.19 8.03
C ALA A 56 1.21 -6.61 6.70
N PHE A 57 1.67 -7.72 6.11
CA PHE A 57 1.09 -8.28 4.89
C PHE A 57 -0.32 -8.81 5.12
N ALA A 58 -0.59 -9.49 6.24
CA ALA A 58 -1.93 -9.96 6.58
C ALA A 58 -2.95 -8.81 6.70
N LEU A 59 -2.56 -7.68 7.29
CA LEU A 59 -3.40 -6.47 7.35
C LEU A 59 -3.66 -5.87 5.96
N PHE A 60 -2.63 -5.85 5.11
CA PHE A 60 -2.73 -5.38 3.73
C PHE A 60 -3.65 -6.27 2.88
N ASP A 61 -3.50 -7.60 2.97
CA ASP A 61 -4.31 -8.58 2.26
C ASP A 61 -5.78 -8.54 2.71
N THR A 62 -6.02 -8.34 4.00
CA THR A 62 -7.37 -8.12 4.55
C THR A 62 -8.02 -6.86 3.97
N ALA A 63 -7.29 -5.73 3.97
CA ALA A 63 -7.78 -4.48 3.42
C ALA A 63 -8.04 -4.58 1.91
N PHE A 64 -7.17 -5.26 1.17
CA PHE A 64 -7.36 -5.52 -0.25
C PHE A 64 -8.58 -6.41 -0.52
N SER A 65 -8.78 -7.48 0.25
CA SER A 65 -9.95 -8.35 0.15
C SER A 65 -11.25 -7.59 0.38
N ALA A 66 -11.30 -6.67 1.34
CA ALA A 66 -12.46 -5.80 1.57
C ALA A 66 -12.75 -4.89 0.35
N ILE A 67 -11.72 -4.39 -0.33
CA ILE A 67 -11.88 -3.64 -1.58
C ILE A 67 -12.44 -4.55 -2.67
N VAL A 68 -11.82 -5.71 -2.91
CA VAL A 68 -12.26 -6.67 -3.93
C VAL A 68 -13.72 -7.08 -3.71
N GLU A 69 -14.12 -7.35 -2.47
CA GLU A 69 -15.49 -7.70 -2.13
C GLU A 69 -16.47 -6.57 -2.45
N ARG A 70 -16.13 -5.31 -2.13
CA ARG A 70 -16.98 -4.15 -2.43
C ARG A 70 -17.11 -3.90 -3.93
N PHE A 71 -16.02 -4.08 -4.68
CA PHE A 71 -16.02 -3.97 -6.15
C PHE A 71 -16.76 -5.14 -6.83
N GLY A 72 -16.59 -6.36 -6.33
CA GLY A 72 -17.24 -7.57 -6.86
C GLY A 72 -18.74 -7.62 -6.61
N LYS A 73 -19.23 -7.00 -5.52
CA LYS A 73 -20.66 -6.88 -5.22
C LYS A 73 -21.38 -5.79 -6.02
N GLY A 74 -20.69 -5.07 -6.92
CA GLY A 74 -21.32 -4.09 -7.81
C GLY A 74 -21.78 -2.79 -7.13
N ASN A 75 -21.39 -2.54 -5.87
CA ASN A 75 -21.79 -1.35 -5.12
C ASN A 75 -20.97 -0.10 -5.49
N VAL A 76 -20.72 0.09 -6.79
CA VAL A 76 -20.14 1.32 -7.34
C VAL A 76 -21.25 2.31 -7.72
N HIS A 77 -22.52 1.87 -7.71
CA HIS A 77 -23.69 2.73 -7.92
C HIS A 77 -24.81 2.47 -6.91
N SER A 78 -24.86 3.31 -5.88
CA SER A 78 -26.14 3.86 -5.41
C SER A 78 -25.93 5.35 -5.17
N MET A 79 -26.09 6.15 -6.23
CA MET A 79 -26.64 7.49 -5.96
C MET A 79 -28.08 7.24 -5.54
N SER A 80 -28.33 7.21 -4.23
CA SER A 80 -29.68 7.30 -3.73
C SER A 80 -30.30 8.58 -4.28
N GLU A 81 -31.55 8.49 -4.75
CA GLU A 81 -32.35 9.66 -5.17
C GLU A 81 -32.50 10.70 -4.03
N GLU A 82 -32.15 10.32 -2.80
CA GLU A 82 -31.96 11.22 -1.67
C GLU A 82 -30.45 11.46 -1.47
N GLY A 83 -29.93 12.60 -1.94
CA GLY A 83 -28.51 12.95 -1.91
C GLY A 83 -27.87 13.00 -0.51
N ASN A 84 -27.50 11.86 0.06
CA ASN A 84 -26.76 11.77 1.32
C ASN A 84 -25.67 10.69 1.28
N SER A 85 -24.47 11.11 0.84
CA SER A 85 -23.17 11.07 1.56
C SER A 85 -22.64 9.82 2.30
N LEU A 86 -23.42 8.76 2.55
CA LEU A 86 -23.04 7.65 3.43
C LEU A 86 -22.26 6.54 2.72
N GLU A 87 -22.51 6.29 1.44
CA GLU A 87 -21.80 5.25 0.70
C GLU A 87 -20.37 5.67 0.28
N PHE A 88 -20.19 6.94 -0.12
CA PHE A 88 -18.87 7.47 -0.49
C PHE A 88 -17.88 7.49 0.68
N THR A 89 -18.37 7.79 1.89
CA THR A 89 -17.54 7.75 3.11
C THR A 89 -17.06 6.33 3.44
N SER A 90 -17.84 5.29 3.09
CA SER A 90 -17.43 3.90 3.29
C SER A 90 -16.30 3.47 2.35
N ILE A 91 -16.36 3.87 1.07
CA ILE A 91 -15.33 3.52 0.08
C ILE A 91 -14.03 4.27 0.37
N GLU A 92 -14.10 5.56 0.67
CA GLU A 92 -12.92 6.33 1.06
C GLU A 92 -12.24 5.78 2.32
N SER A 93 -13.02 5.32 3.31
CA SER A 93 -12.49 4.71 4.52
C SER A 93 -11.73 3.41 4.22
N ILE A 94 -12.30 2.55 3.36
CA ILE A 94 -11.65 1.30 2.96
C ILE A 94 -10.39 1.59 2.13
N GLN A 95 -10.43 2.57 1.21
CA GLN A 95 -9.27 3.00 0.44
C GLN A 95 -8.15 3.55 1.33
N ARG A 96 -8.47 4.42 2.31
CA ARG A 96 -7.47 4.92 3.28
C ARG A 96 -6.87 3.80 4.13
N THR A 97 -7.68 2.81 4.51
CA THR A 97 -7.22 1.65 5.26
C THR A 97 -6.22 0.83 4.43
N TYR A 98 -6.54 0.60 3.15
CA TYR A 98 -5.65 -0.04 2.20
C TYR A 98 -4.34 0.74 2.01
N ASP A 99 -4.41 2.06 1.78
CA ASP A 99 -3.22 2.90 1.58
C ASP A 99 -2.30 2.89 2.81
N THR A 100 -2.91 2.93 4.01
CA THR A 100 -2.17 2.86 5.27
C THR A 100 -1.50 1.49 5.44
N ALA A 101 -2.23 0.40 5.16
CA ALA A 101 -1.68 -0.94 5.24
C ALA A 101 -0.55 -1.15 4.20
N TYR A 102 -0.71 -0.63 2.98
CA TYR A 102 0.32 -0.64 1.95
C TYR A 102 1.58 0.13 2.39
N ALA A 103 1.43 1.32 2.96
CA ALA A 103 2.56 2.12 3.44
C ALA A 103 3.33 1.43 4.58
N ASN A 104 2.60 0.80 5.51
CA ASN A 104 3.19 0.03 6.61
C ASN A 104 3.96 -1.19 6.09
N LEU A 105 3.35 -1.97 5.19
CA LEU A 105 3.99 -3.12 4.56
C LEU A 105 5.23 -2.72 3.75
N SER A 106 5.12 -1.66 2.94
CA SER A 106 6.24 -1.12 2.16
C SER A 106 7.43 -0.74 3.04
N ARG A 107 7.18 -0.21 4.25
CA ARG A 107 8.24 0.06 5.23
C ARG A 107 8.85 -1.23 5.77
N ALA A 108 8.04 -2.21 6.17
CA ALA A 108 8.53 -3.49 6.68
C ALA A 108 9.37 -4.25 5.64
N VAL A 109 8.91 -4.27 4.38
CA VAL A 109 9.64 -4.84 3.24
C VAL A 109 11.03 -4.19 3.07
N LYS A 110 11.11 -2.86 3.15
CA LYS A 110 12.39 -2.13 3.07
C LYS A 110 13.31 -2.40 4.26
N GLU A 111 12.75 -2.70 5.43
CA GLU A 111 13.52 -3.00 6.62
C GLU A 111 14.13 -4.41 6.55
N VAL A 112 13.34 -5.38 6.07
CA VAL A 112 13.80 -6.75 5.81
C VAL A 112 14.86 -6.76 4.70
N SER A 113 14.62 -6.06 3.58
CA SER A 113 15.58 -5.99 2.47
C SER A 113 16.85 -5.20 2.78
N GLY A 114 16.88 -4.44 3.89
CA GLY A 114 18.03 -3.62 4.28
C GLY A 114 18.13 -2.28 3.55
N GLU A 115 17.15 -1.92 2.72
CA GLU A 115 17.07 -0.62 2.04
C GLU A 115 16.95 0.55 3.03
N LEU A 116 16.31 0.33 4.19
CA LEU A 116 16.23 1.33 5.26
C LEU A 116 17.57 1.55 5.99
N ASP A 117 18.40 0.51 6.10
CA ASP A 117 19.72 0.62 6.75
C ASP A 117 20.74 1.37 5.86
N ALA A 118 20.61 1.27 4.53
CA ALA A 118 21.46 2.00 3.59
C ALA A 118 21.33 3.53 3.71
N ASN A 119 20.12 4.02 3.98
CA ASN A 119 19.87 5.47 4.17
C ASN A 119 20.35 6.00 5.54
N ARG A 120 20.50 5.15 6.56
CA ARG A 120 21.05 5.55 7.87
C ARG A 120 22.58 5.57 7.90
N LYS A 121 23.25 4.73 7.10
CA LYS A 121 24.71 4.73 7.01
C LYS A 121 25.31 5.99 6.36
N GLY A 122 24.50 6.81 5.68
CA GLY A 122 24.90 8.12 5.13
C GLY A 122 24.83 9.31 6.11
N ARG A 123 24.35 9.13 7.34
CA ARG A 123 24.32 10.18 8.38
C ARG A 123 25.01 9.71 9.66
N PHE A 124 26.31 9.49 9.57
CA PHE A 124 27.17 9.51 10.74
C PHE A 124 28.05 10.77 10.65
N ILE A 125 27.60 11.86 11.29
CA ILE A 125 28.50 12.95 11.66
C ILE A 125 29.01 12.56 13.04
N PRO A 126 30.26 12.07 13.19
CA PRO A 126 30.81 11.82 14.50
C PRO A 126 30.97 13.16 15.24
N LEU A 127 30.10 13.41 16.23
CA LEU A 127 30.32 14.42 17.27
C LEU A 127 31.41 13.92 18.23
N SER A 128 32.62 13.75 17.72
CA SER A 128 33.79 13.50 18.54
C SER A 128 34.86 14.51 18.18
N LYS A 129 35.16 15.38 19.15
CA LYS A 129 36.23 16.39 19.22
C LYS A 129 35.89 17.83 18.82
N THR A 130 34.94 18.45 19.51
CA THR A 130 35.22 19.80 20.06
C THR A 130 36.19 19.62 21.23
N VAL A 131 37.49 19.64 20.92
CA VAL A 131 38.53 19.81 21.94
C VAL A 131 38.30 21.19 22.55
N HIS A 132 38.04 21.24 23.86
CA HIS A 132 38.24 22.47 24.62
C HIS A 132 39.71 22.85 24.49
N LEU A 133 40.03 23.79 23.61
CA LEU A 133 41.26 24.58 23.74
C LEU A 133 41.02 25.52 24.92
N LYS A 134 41.36 25.06 26.13
CA LYS A 134 41.88 25.95 27.16
C LYS A 134 43.31 26.27 26.74
N GLY A 135 43.55 27.54 26.43
CA GLY A 135 44.84 28.13 26.10
C GLY A 135 44.62 29.61 25.89
#